data_AF-A0A924WGT4-F1
#
_entry.id   AF-A0A924WGT4-F1
#
_cell.length_a   1.000
_cell.length_b   1.000
_cell.length_c   1.000
_cell.angle_alpha   90.00
_cell.angle_beta   90.00
_cell.angle_gamma   90.00
#
_symmetry.space_group_name_H-M   'P 1'
#
loop_
_entity.id
_entity.type
_entity.pdbx_description
1 polymer ?
#
loop_
_entity_poly.entity_id
_entity_poly.type
_entity_poly.pdbx_seq_one_letter_code
_entity_poly.pdbx_strand_id
1 'polypeptide(L)'
;MKQYLFPVGASSGYRHPLYCAFFSVLVICFNATNSVAQKSRFWNKDMEKIAQPSSKEGWIDFRHDFNVDPNSLFVDYKSAFGLRQQDEMHLVKSKTDKYGFTHRTYNQYYKGIRVSGKQFKVHTDEEQKAVSANGKIAREIDLQITPALSENSALQAILQSIDVSTGLWNNKAEEQRLKTETKDQNASYYPKGELVVFQIKSKQAQGDTFVLAWKFDIHLSLPHISHTYFIDANNGETLNSYPLTLSCDPGTVNTPWYGNRSISISPVGGGFRLLDDCTGSHPYNIRTRWQNADGDLADIVSGNADYNNGQLEIGGGTAHWAVHQACVIMPT
;
A
#
# COMPACT_ATOMS: atom_id res chain seq x y z
N MET A 1 59.94 -83.11 36.84
CA MET A 1 60.40 -81.71 36.82
C MET A 1 59.55 -80.95 35.82
N LYS A 2 58.88 -79.87 36.28
CA LYS A 2 58.62 -78.57 35.61
C LYS A 2 58.15 -78.54 34.13
N GLN A 3 57.19 -77.73 33.68
CA GLN A 3 56.29 -76.76 34.31
C GLN A 3 55.31 -76.25 33.21
N TYR A 4 54.00 -76.21 33.50
CA TYR A 4 53.04 -75.08 33.32
C TYR A 4 52.83 -74.47 31.91
N LEU A 5 51.62 -74.13 31.44
CA LEU A 5 50.22 -74.34 31.85
C LEU A 5 49.36 -73.90 30.64
N PHE A 6 48.27 -74.63 30.38
CA PHE A 6 47.32 -74.57 29.26
C PHE A 6 45.97 -73.89 29.73
N PRO A 7 44.89 -73.76 28.91
CA PRO A 7 44.78 -72.89 27.73
C PRO A 7 43.35 -72.28 27.52
N VAL A 8 43.19 -71.53 26.41
CA VAL A 8 42.08 -71.50 25.41
C VAL A 8 40.61 -71.42 25.87
N GLY A 9 39.89 -70.44 25.31
CA GLY A 9 38.44 -70.27 25.43
C GLY A 9 37.59 -71.01 24.40
N ALA A 10 36.27 -71.05 24.63
CA ALA A 10 35.23 -71.24 23.60
C ALA A 10 33.82 -70.87 24.14
N SER A 11 33.09 -70.12 23.30
CA SER A 11 31.65 -70.13 22.98
C SER A 11 30.53 -70.05 24.05
N SER A 12 29.74 -68.97 23.92
CA SER A 12 28.26 -68.87 23.80
C SER A 12 27.30 -69.42 24.88
N GLY A 13 26.35 -68.58 25.31
CA GLY A 13 25.04 -69.03 25.77
C GLY A 13 24.33 -68.15 26.81
N TYR A 14 23.38 -67.33 26.34
CA TYR A 14 22.20 -66.75 26.99
C TYR A 14 21.90 -67.03 28.49
N ARG A 15 21.51 -65.97 29.23
CA ARG A 15 20.19 -65.80 29.89
C ARG A 15 20.07 -64.48 30.67
N HIS A 16 18.97 -63.76 30.43
CA HIS A 16 18.46 -62.65 31.24
C HIS A 16 17.97 -63.11 32.62
N PRO A 17 17.83 -62.17 33.57
CA PRO A 17 16.51 -62.02 34.20
C PRO A 17 16.01 -60.57 34.24
N LEU A 18 14.69 -60.45 34.11
CA LEU A 18 13.89 -59.23 34.22
C LEU A 18 13.88 -58.68 35.67
N TYR A 19 13.90 -57.35 35.80
CA TYR A 19 13.46 -56.63 36.99
C TYR A 19 12.28 -55.71 36.63
N CYS A 20 11.21 -55.79 37.44
CA CYS A 20 10.00 -54.98 37.37
C CYS A 20 10.29 -53.48 37.53
N ALA A 21 9.73 -52.64 36.66
CA ALA A 21 9.76 -51.19 36.78
C ALA A 21 8.37 -50.65 37.18
N PHE A 22 8.33 -49.93 38.31
CA PHE A 22 7.21 -49.10 38.77
C PHE A 22 7.05 -47.88 37.85
N PHE A 23 5.84 -47.64 37.32
CA PHE A 23 5.51 -46.41 36.59
C PHE A 23 4.90 -45.38 37.56
N SER A 24 5.62 -44.28 37.79
CA SER A 24 5.11 -43.08 38.48
C SER A 24 4.38 -42.18 37.47
N VAL A 25 3.11 -41.85 37.76
CA VAL A 25 2.30 -40.92 36.96
C VAL A 25 2.64 -39.49 37.38
N LEU A 26 3.25 -38.73 36.47
CA LEU A 26 3.53 -37.30 36.61
C LEU A 26 2.32 -36.51 36.12
N VAL A 27 1.58 -35.86 37.03
CA VAL A 27 0.46 -34.97 36.68
C VAL A 27 1.03 -33.61 36.26
N ILE A 28 0.94 -33.31 34.97
CA ILE A 28 1.31 -32.00 34.41
C ILE A 28 0.10 -31.07 34.55
N CYS A 29 0.15 -30.15 35.52
CA CYS A 29 -0.80 -29.04 35.62
C CYS A 29 -0.53 -28.03 34.50
N PHE A 30 -1.41 -27.98 33.50
CA PHE A 30 -1.45 -26.90 32.50
C PHE A 30 -1.91 -25.61 33.20
N ASN A 31 -0.98 -24.72 33.51
CA ASN A 31 -1.33 -23.33 33.84
C ASN A 31 -1.73 -22.63 32.54
N ALA A 32 -3.02 -22.46 32.32
CA ALA A 32 -3.55 -21.58 31.29
C ALA A 32 -3.18 -20.14 31.69
N THR A 33 -2.16 -19.57 31.05
CA THR A 33 -1.93 -18.13 31.09
C THR A 33 -3.08 -17.48 30.36
N ASN A 34 -3.89 -16.69 31.08
CA ASN A 34 -4.88 -15.81 30.48
C ASN A 34 -4.14 -14.83 29.58
N SER A 35 -4.08 -15.14 28.28
CA SER A 35 -3.78 -14.15 27.27
C SER A 35 -4.93 -13.15 27.32
N VAL A 36 -4.69 -11.97 27.89
CA VAL A 36 -5.62 -10.85 27.74
C VAL A 36 -5.62 -10.52 26.25
N ALA A 37 -6.57 -11.10 25.52
CA ALA A 37 -6.82 -10.73 24.14
C ALA A 37 -7.07 -9.22 24.13
N GLN A 38 -6.19 -8.47 23.46
CA GLN A 38 -6.33 -7.03 23.32
C GLN A 38 -7.70 -6.79 22.68
N LYS A 39 -8.65 -6.28 23.47
CA LYS A 39 -10.00 -6.00 22.98
C LYS A 39 -9.85 -5.07 21.78
N SER A 40 -10.26 -5.54 20.61
CA SER A 40 -10.06 -4.82 19.36
C SER A 40 -10.67 -3.42 19.48
N ARG A 41 -9.91 -2.36 19.11
CA ARG A 41 -10.41 -0.97 19.06
C ARG A 41 -11.64 -0.83 18.14
N PHE A 42 -11.82 -1.78 17.22
CA PHE A 42 -12.97 -1.88 16.36
C PHE A 42 -14.23 -2.36 17.09
N TRP A 43 -14.15 -3.44 17.89
CA TRP A 43 -15.32 -4.00 18.57
C TRP A 43 -15.64 -3.25 19.87
N ASN A 44 -16.55 -2.29 19.76
CA ASN A 44 -17.17 -1.56 20.86
C ASN A 44 -18.69 -1.75 20.88
N LYS A 45 -19.35 -1.33 21.99
CA LYS A 45 -20.79 -1.51 22.19
C LYS A 45 -21.67 -0.91 21.10
N ASP A 46 -21.19 0.11 20.38
CA ASP A 46 -21.96 0.74 19.30
C ASP A 46 -21.72 0.05 17.96
N MET A 47 -20.51 -0.45 17.69
CA MET A 47 -20.22 -1.28 16.51
C MET A 47 -20.98 -2.62 16.56
N GLU A 48 -21.11 -3.22 17.75
CA GLU A 48 -21.91 -4.45 17.98
C GLU A 48 -23.39 -4.30 17.59
N LYS A 49 -23.93 -3.07 17.58
CA LYS A 49 -25.32 -2.80 17.19
C LYS A 49 -25.53 -2.84 15.69
N ILE A 50 -24.53 -2.46 14.89
CA ILE A 50 -24.68 -2.21 13.46
C ILE A 50 -23.97 -3.24 12.57
N ALA A 51 -22.94 -3.92 13.09
CA ALA A 51 -22.10 -4.83 12.32
C ALA A 51 -22.41 -6.31 12.60
N GLN A 52 -22.28 -7.14 11.58
CA GLN A 52 -22.34 -8.60 11.72
C GLN A 52 -21.07 -9.14 12.38
N PRO A 53 -21.15 -10.26 13.13
CA PRO A 53 -19.98 -10.88 13.76
C PRO A 53 -18.84 -11.28 12.81
N SER A 54 -19.11 -11.42 11.50
CA SER A 54 -18.10 -11.66 10.45
C SER A 54 -17.18 -10.46 10.22
N SER A 55 -17.58 -9.27 10.69
CA SER A 55 -16.85 -8.03 10.48
C SER A 55 -15.50 -8.03 11.21
N LYS A 56 -14.57 -7.23 10.69
CA LYS A 56 -13.25 -7.02 11.26
C LYS A 56 -12.83 -5.58 11.06
N GLU A 57 -11.77 -5.17 11.74
CA GLU A 57 -11.26 -3.83 11.55
C GLU A 57 -10.91 -3.55 10.07
N GLY A 58 -11.49 -2.47 9.54
CA GLY A 58 -11.36 -2.07 8.15
C GLY A 58 -12.25 -2.82 7.15
N TRP A 59 -13.11 -3.75 7.62
CA TRP A 59 -14.13 -4.42 6.81
C TRP A 59 -15.38 -4.73 7.63
N ILE A 60 -16.48 -4.06 7.31
CA ILE A 60 -17.75 -4.12 8.02
C ILE A 60 -18.80 -4.68 7.08
N ASP A 61 -19.47 -5.73 7.52
CA ASP A 61 -20.73 -6.18 6.92
C ASP A 61 -21.85 -5.68 7.85
N PHE A 62 -22.74 -4.83 7.35
CA PHE A 62 -23.83 -4.29 8.17
C PHE A 62 -24.90 -5.35 8.40
N ARG A 63 -25.55 -5.29 9.56
CA ARG A 63 -26.62 -6.21 9.91
C ARG A 63 -27.83 -6.03 8.98
N HIS A 64 -28.34 -7.12 8.42
CA HIS A 64 -29.52 -7.09 7.55
C HIS A 64 -30.81 -6.69 8.28
N ASP A 65 -30.88 -6.94 9.60
CA ASP A 65 -32.03 -6.60 10.45
C ASP A 65 -31.93 -5.20 11.06
N PHE A 66 -30.92 -4.42 10.68
CA PHE A 66 -30.70 -3.06 11.16
C PHE A 66 -30.43 -2.12 9.99
N ASN A 67 -31.38 -1.23 9.70
CA ASN A 67 -31.25 -0.31 8.56
C ASN A 67 -30.35 0.87 8.91
N VAL A 68 -29.14 0.88 8.35
CA VAL A 68 -28.17 1.97 8.47
C VAL A 68 -28.34 2.93 7.30
N ASP A 69 -28.65 4.20 7.57
CA ASP A 69 -28.65 5.24 6.54
C ASP A 69 -27.20 5.53 6.08
N PRO A 70 -26.86 5.26 4.81
CA PRO A 70 -25.51 5.49 4.30
C PRO A 70 -25.09 6.97 4.29
N ASN A 71 -26.04 7.91 4.27
CA ASN A 71 -25.74 9.33 4.16
C ASN A 71 -25.35 9.95 5.50
N SER A 72 -25.91 9.44 6.60
CA SER A 72 -25.65 9.91 7.97
C SER A 72 -24.78 8.96 8.79
N LEU A 73 -24.32 7.84 8.23
CA LEU A 73 -23.55 6.78 8.92
C LEU A 73 -22.51 7.30 9.92
N PHE A 74 -21.64 8.22 9.50
CA PHE A 74 -20.53 8.72 10.33
C PHE A 74 -20.94 9.81 11.33
N VAL A 75 -22.18 10.30 11.24
CA VAL A 75 -22.80 11.22 12.19
C VAL A 75 -23.56 10.41 13.24
N ASP A 76 -24.47 9.53 12.79
CA ASP A 76 -25.37 8.78 13.68
C ASP A 76 -24.62 7.70 14.46
N TYR A 77 -23.61 7.08 13.85
CA TYR A 77 -22.83 5.99 14.45
C TYR A 77 -21.37 6.37 14.69
N LYS A 78 -21.10 7.66 14.92
CA LYS A 78 -19.75 8.22 15.10
C LYS A 78 -18.89 7.44 16.10
N SER A 79 -19.45 7.10 17.25
CA SER A 79 -18.78 6.33 18.31
C SER A 79 -18.46 4.89 17.90
N ALA A 80 -19.30 4.25 17.07
CA ALA A 80 -19.05 2.90 16.55
C ALA A 80 -17.72 2.85 15.78
N PHE A 81 -17.40 3.90 15.03
CA PHE A 81 -16.14 4.02 14.29
C PHE A 81 -14.97 4.50 15.15
N GLY A 82 -15.20 4.86 16.42
CA GLY A 82 -14.19 5.44 17.31
C GLY A 82 -13.82 6.88 16.95
N LEU A 83 -14.69 7.57 16.22
CA LEU A 83 -14.56 8.99 15.89
C LEU A 83 -15.02 9.82 17.08
N ARG A 84 -14.27 10.87 17.43
CA ARG A 84 -14.57 11.81 18.52
C ARG A 84 -15.15 13.11 17.96
N GLN A 85 -15.58 14.02 18.82
CA GLN A 85 -16.25 15.26 18.42
C GLN A 85 -15.51 16.04 17.31
N GLN A 86 -14.18 16.04 17.36
CA GLN A 86 -13.30 16.75 16.42
C GLN A 86 -13.03 16.01 15.11
N ASP A 87 -13.43 14.74 15.01
CA ASP A 87 -13.26 13.93 13.80
C ASP A 87 -14.47 14.06 12.88
N GLU A 88 -14.25 14.09 11.57
CA GLU A 88 -15.31 14.15 10.56
C GLU A 88 -14.99 13.21 9.40
N MET A 89 -16.03 12.76 8.70
CA MET A 89 -15.89 11.97 7.48
C MET A 89 -16.63 12.70 6.37
N HIS A 90 -15.89 13.24 5.40
CA HIS A 90 -16.48 14.03 4.31
C HIS A 90 -16.57 13.17 3.06
N LEU A 91 -17.75 13.16 2.41
CA LEU A 91 -17.95 12.46 1.14
C LEU A 91 -17.13 13.14 0.04
N VAL A 92 -16.26 12.39 -0.62
CA VAL A 92 -15.41 12.90 -1.71
C VAL A 92 -15.80 12.36 -3.09
N LYS A 93 -16.42 11.18 -3.13
CA LYS A 93 -16.85 10.56 -4.39
C LYS A 93 -18.03 9.64 -4.15
N SER A 94 -19.01 9.67 -5.04
CA SER A 94 -20.08 8.68 -5.11
C SER A 94 -20.17 8.14 -6.53
N LYS A 95 -20.25 6.82 -6.69
CA LYS A 95 -20.41 6.19 -8.01
C LYS A 95 -21.28 4.96 -7.90
N THR A 96 -22.33 4.90 -8.72
CA THR A 96 -23.16 3.71 -8.92
C THR A 96 -22.55 2.85 -10.02
N ASP A 97 -22.49 1.54 -9.81
CA ASP A 97 -22.05 0.58 -10.79
C ASP A 97 -23.21 0.09 -11.67
N LYS A 98 -22.90 -0.81 -12.63
CA LYS A 98 -23.90 -1.37 -13.55
C LYS A 98 -24.88 -2.35 -12.90
N TYR A 99 -24.60 -2.76 -11.67
CA TYR A 99 -25.44 -3.66 -10.86
C TYR A 99 -26.26 -2.87 -9.84
N GLY A 100 -26.30 -1.53 -9.95
CA GLY A 100 -27.07 -0.66 -9.06
C GLY A 100 -26.43 -0.43 -7.68
N PHE A 101 -25.27 -1.05 -7.38
CA PHE A 101 -24.56 -0.79 -6.14
C PHE A 101 -23.92 0.59 -6.17
N THR A 102 -24.05 1.35 -5.08
CA THR A 102 -23.44 2.68 -4.98
C THR A 102 -22.27 2.66 -4.00
N HIS A 103 -21.12 3.15 -4.48
CA HIS A 103 -19.88 3.26 -3.72
C HIS A 103 -19.65 4.71 -3.31
N ARG A 104 -19.79 5.00 -2.01
CA ARG A 104 -19.52 6.31 -1.42
C ARG A 104 -18.16 6.30 -0.75
N THR A 105 -17.22 7.10 -1.23
CA THR A 105 -15.88 7.24 -0.66
C THR A 105 -15.81 8.49 0.22
N TYR A 106 -15.30 8.34 1.43
CA TYR A 106 -15.14 9.40 2.43
C TYR A 106 -13.68 9.55 2.85
N ASN A 107 -13.22 10.78 3.01
CA ASN A 107 -11.94 11.06 3.66
C ASN A 107 -12.19 11.49 5.11
N GLN A 108 -11.31 11.06 6.03
CA GLN A 108 -11.34 11.52 7.41
C GLN A 108 -10.68 12.90 7.55
N TYR A 109 -11.25 13.72 8.41
CA TYR A 109 -10.73 15.01 8.84
C TYR A 109 -10.68 15.07 10.37
N TYR A 110 -9.71 15.80 10.91
CA TYR A 110 -9.59 16.11 12.33
C TYR A 110 -9.44 17.62 12.49
N LYS A 111 -10.38 18.27 13.19
CA LYS A 111 -10.48 19.74 13.32
C LYS A 111 -10.41 20.45 11.95
N GLY A 112 -11.04 19.87 10.92
CA GLY A 112 -11.04 20.40 9.55
C GLY A 112 -9.78 20.12 8.72
N ILE A 113 -8.76 19.46 9.27
CA ILE A 113 -7.54 19.05 8.54
C ILE A 113 -7.65 17.60 8.09
N ARG A 114 -7.35 17.31 6.82
CA ARG A 114 -7.45 15.96 6.27
C ARG A 114 -6.46 15.02 6.96
N VAL A 115 -6.92 13.83 7.33
CA VAL A 115 -6.05 12.76 7.84
C VAL A 115 -5.52 11.93 6.66
N SER A 116 -4.22 12.03 6.40
CA SER A 116 -3.59 11.42 5.23
C SER A 116 -3.74 9.89 5.24
N GLY A 117 -4.18 9.33 4.11
CA GLY A 117 -4.35 7.89 3.93
C GLY A 117 -5.50 7.26 4.73
N LYS A 118 -6.39 8.05 5.34
CA LYS A 118 -7.60 7.58 6.05
C LYS A 118 -8.85 7.81 5.23
N GLN A 119 -9.12 6.82 4.38
CA GLN A 119 -10.28 6.79 3.52
C GLN A 119 -11.16 5.60 3.90
N PHE A 120 -12.47 5.80 3.85
CA PHE A 120 -13.46 4.76 4.10
C PHE A 120 -14.49 4.76 2.96
N LYS A 121 -14.91 3.57 2.54
CA LYS A 121 -15.88 3.39 1.47
C LYS A 121 -17.10 2.68 2.03
N VAL A 122 -18.28 3.22 1.74
CA VAL A 122 -19.58 2.65 2.09
C VAL A 122 -20.23 2.14 0.80
N HIS A 123 -20.67 0.89 0.84
CA HIS A 123 -21.33 0.20 -0.25
C HIS A 123 -22.82 0.11 0.06
N THR A 124 -23.64 0.50 -0.90
CA THR A 124 -25.10 0.34 -0.80
C THR A 124 -25.63 -0.51 -1.91
N ASP A 125 -26.70 -1.24 -1.62
CA ASP A 125 -27.46 -2.01 -2.60
C ASP A 125 -28.33 -1.12 -3.51
N GLU A 126 -29.11 -1.77 -4.38
CA GLU A 126 -30.05 -1.15 -5.30
C GLU A 126 -31.17 -0.36 -4.59
N GLU A 127 -31.52 -0.77 -3.36
CA GLU A 127 -32.49 -0.08 -2.50
C GLU A 127 -31.87 1.09 -1.70
N GLN A 128 -30.60 1.41 -1.97
CA GLN A 128 -29.82 2.45 -1.30
C GLN A 128 -29.59 2.20 0.21
N LYS A 129 -29.65 0.94 0.66
CA LYS A 129 -29.33 0.56 2.04
C LYS A 129 -27.83 0.26 2.19
N ALA A 130 -27.22 0.65 3.30
CA ALA A 130 -25.83 0.30 3.56
C ALA A 130 -25.68 -1.20 3.83
N VAL A 131 -24.88 -1.88 3.01
CA VAL A 131 -24.68 -3.34 3.11
C VAL A 131 -23.29 -3.70 3.63
N SER A 132 -22.27 -2.93 3.24
CA SER A 132 -20.91 -3.11 3.73
C SER A 132 -20.11 -1.82 3.68
N ALA A 133 -19.01 -1.78 4.41
CA ALA A 133 -18.08 -0.67 4.36
C ALA A 133 -16.65 -1.13 4.67
N ASN A 134 -15.66 -0.52 4.04
CA ASN A 134 -14.27 -0.90 4.24
C ASN A 134 -13.33 0.31 4.14
N GLY A 135 -12.17 0.23 4.80
CA GLY A 135 -11.16 1.27 4.73
C GLY A 135 -10.37 1.44 6.01
N LYS A 136 -9.83 2.64 6.20
CA LYS A 136 -8.95 2.99 7.33
C LYS A 136 -9.50 4.22 8.04
N ILE A 137 -9.57 4.13 9.37
CA ILE A 137 -9.93 5.23 10.26
C ILE A 137 -8.81 5.38 11.28
N ALA A 138 -8.34 6.62 11.47
CA ALA A 138 -7.52 7.01 12.60
C ALA A 138 -8.42 7.25 13.81
N ARG A 139 -7.98 6.80 14.98
CA ARG A 139 -8.71 6.99 16.23
C ARG A 139 -7.81 7.63 17.25
N GLU A 140 -8.44 8.37 18.16
CA GLU A 140 -7.76 8.98 19.30
C GLU A 140 -6.68 9.99 18.89
N ILE A 141 -6.94 10.71 17.79
CA ILE A 141 -6.10 11.84 17.39
C ILE A 141 -6.22 12.92 18.46
N ASP A 142 -5.07 13.34 18.99
CA ASP A 142 -4.96 14.46 19.92
C ASP A 142 -3.72 15.28 19.54
N LEU A 143 -3.97 16.37 18.82
CA LEU A 143 -2.93 17.17 18.19
C LEU A 143 -3.36 18.64 18.07
N GLN A 144 -2.40 19.56 18.16
CA GLN A 144 -2.58 20.97 17.78
C GLN A 144 -2.42 21.11 16.27
N ILE A 145 -3.37 21.80 15.62
CA ILE A 145 -3.43 21.92 14.16
C ILE A 145 -2.84 23.23 13.62
N THR A 146 -2.18 24.01 14.48
CA THR A 146 -1.48 25.24 14.08
C THR A 146 -0.03 24.90 13.74
N PRO A 147 0.39 25.02 12.47
CA PRO A 147 1.77 24.73 12.09
C PRO A 147 2.71 25.84 12.57
N ALA A 148 3.89 25.48 13.09
CA ALA A 148 4.92 26.48 13.41
C ALA A 148 5.69 26.95 12.16
N LEU A 149 5.73 26.13 11.11
CA LEU A 149 6.35 26.45 9.82
C LEU A 149 5.31 26.77 8.75
N SER A 150 5.60 27.80 7.95
CA SER A 150 4.82 28.11 6.76
C SER A 150 5.01 27.05 5.68
N GLU A 151 4.03 26.93 4.77
CA GLU A 151 4.12 26.10 3.56
C GLU A 151 5.41 26.39 2.78
N ASN A 152 5.73 27.67 2.56
CA ASN A 152 6.92 28.08 1.82
C ASN A 152 8.21 27.63 2.53
N SER A 153 8.28 27.77 3.86
CA SER A 153 9.46 27.34 4.62
C SER A 153 9.67 25.81 4.50
N ALA A 154 8.59 25.04 4.60
CA ALA A 154 8.64 23.59 4.44
C ALA A 154 9.01 23.18 3.00
N LEU A 155 8.48 23.86 1.98
CA LEU A 155 8.82 23.61 0.59
C LEU A 155 10.30 23.88 0.31
N GLN A 156 10.84 25.00 0.80
CA GLN A 156 12.25 25.34 0.59
C GLN A 156 13.20 24.29 1.20
N ALA A 157 12.83 23.69 2.35
CA ALA A 157 13.61 22.61 2.93
C ALA A 157 13.72 21.39 1.99
N ILE A 158 12.65 21.05 1.26
CA ILE A 158 12.67 19.95 0.30
C ILE A 158 13.45 20.34 -0.96
N LEU A 159 13.19 21.53 -1.52
CA LEU A 159 13.84 21.99 -2.74
C LEU A 159 15.37 22.05 -2.61
N GLN A 160 15.89 22.29 -1.39
CA GLN A 160 17.34 22.23 -1.11
C GLN A 160 17.93 20.82 -1.14
N SER A 161 17.11 19.77 -0.99
CA SER A 161 17.54 18.37 -0.96
C SER A 161 17.46 17.65 -2.31
N ILE A 162 16.92 18.30 -3.35
CA ILE A 162 16.69 17.70 -4.67
C ILE A 162 17.34 18.54 -5.78
N ASP A 163 17.57 17.93 -6.94
CA ASP A 163 18.00 18.67 -8.12
C ASP A 163 16.81 19.43 -8.73
N VAL A 164 16.61 20.68 -8.30
CA VAL A 164 15.52 21.54 -8.75
C VAL A 164 15.53 21.81 -10.25
N SER A 165 16.66 21.64 -10.95
CA SER A 165 16.72 21.85 -12.41
C SER A 165 15.85 20.84 -13.17
N THR A 166 15.61 19.68 -12.56
CA THR A 166 14.82 18.57 -13.09
C THR A 166 13.32 18.71 -12.82
N GLY A 167 12.88 19.76 -12.11
CA GLY A 167 11.46 19.99 -11.83
C GLY A 167 10.65 20.20 -13.10
N LEU A 168 9.52 19.50 -13.23
CA LEU A 168 8.62 19.66 -14.39
C LEU A 168 8.08 21.09 -14.52
N TRP A 169 8.03 21.84 -13.41
CA TRP A 169 7.62 23.25 -13.39
C TRP A 169 8.59 24.18 -14.15
N ASN A 170 9.83 23.73 -14.43
CA ASN A 170 10.76 24.47 -15.27
C ASN A 170 10.52 24.21 -16.76
N ASN A 171 9.76 23.16 -17.12
CA ASN A 171 9.48 22.79 -18.50
C ASN A 171 8.19 23.45 -18.98
N LYS A 172 8.32 24.50 -19.80
CA LYS A 172 7.18 25.25 -20.36
C LYS A 172 6.23 24.37 -21.18
N ALA A 173 6.73 23.36 -21.90
CA ALA A 173 5.88 22.49 -22.70
C ALA A 173 4.99 21.62 -21.80
N GLU A 174 5.56 21.06 -20.73
CA GLU A 174 4.83 20.27 -19.74
C GLU A 174 3.81 21.11 -18.96
N GLU A 175 4.18 22.32 -18.54
CA GLU A 175 3.26 23.27 -17.90
C GLU A 175 2.05 23.62 -18.80
N GLN A 176 2.27 23.85 -20.09
CA GLN A 176 1.17 24.12 -21.03
C GLN A 176 0.30 22.89 -21.29
N ARG A 177 0.94 21.73 -21.36
CA ARG A 177 0.27 20.44 -21.53
C ARG A 177 -0.64 20.14 -20.33
N LEU A 178 -0.13 20.28 -19.11
CA LEU A 178 -0.89 20.14 -17.86
C LEU A 178 -2.17 21.00 -17.85
N LYS A 179 -2.05 22.28 -18.24
CA LYS A 179 -3.19 23.21 -18.32
C LYS A 179 -4.24 22.77 -19.34
N THR A 180 -3.80 22.19 -20.46
CA THR A 180 -4.67 21.73 -21.53
C THR A 180 -5.44 20.47 -21.12
N GLU A 181 -4.76 19.48 -20.54
CA GLU A 181 -5.36 18.19 -20.15
C GLU A 181 -6.30 18.34 -18.95
N THR A 182 -5.89 19.12 -17.93
CA THR A 182 -6.74 19.40 -16.76
C THR A 182 -7.86 20.39 -17.04
N LYS A 183 -7.82 21.09 -18.19
CA LYS A 183 -8.69 22.22 -18.54
C LYS A 183 -8.67 23.33 -17.49
N ASP A 184 -7.55 23.48 -16.77
CA ASP A 184 -7.33 24.52 -15.78
C ASP A 184 -6.11 25.37 -16.16
N GLN A 185 -6.34 26.64 -16.48
CA GLN A 185 -5.27 27.57 -16.87
C GLN A 185 -4.29 27.90 -15.73
N ASN A 186 -4.69 27.61 -14.48
CA ASN A 186 -3.87 27.81 -13.29
C ASN A 186 -3.13 26.54 -12.86
N ALA A 187 -3.31 25.41 -13.54
CA ALA A 187 -2.59 24.20 -13.22
C ALA A 187 -1.08 24.41 -13.42
N SER A 188 -0.29 23.89 -12.49
CA SER A 188 1.16 23.95 -12.51
C SER A 188 1.76 22.75 -11.80
N TYR A 189 2.94 22.32 -12.25
CA TYR A 189 3.77 21.34 -11.56
C TYR A 189 4.56 21.95 -10.40
N TYR A 190 4.50 23.27 -10.19
CA TYR A 190 5.17 23.89 -9.05
C TYR A 190 4.56 23.33 -7.75
N PRO A 191 5.37 22.74 -6.84
CA PRO A 191 4.82 22.01 -5.72
C PRO A 191 3.95 22.90 -4.83
N LYS A 192 2.75 22.40 -4.51
CA LYS A 192 1.81 23.04 -3.59
C LYS A 192 1.65 22.17 -2.35
N GLY A 193 1.74 22.81 -1.18
CA GLY A 193 1.59 22.14 0.11
C GLY A 193 0.13 21.92 0.50
N GLU A 194 -0.15 20.73 1.00
CA GLU A 194 -1.39 20.41 1.69
C GLU A 194 -1.08 20.17 3.18
N LEU A 195 -1.68 20.94 4.09
CA LEU A 195 -1.57 20.65 5.52
C LEU A 195 -2.42 19.42 5.86
N VAL A 196 -1.81 18.40 6.46
CA VAL A 196 -2.46 17.12 6.77
C VAL A 196 -2.10 16.63 8.15
N VAL A 197 -2.98 15.82 8.75
CA VAL A 197 -2.63 14.97 9.88
C VAL A 197 -2.00 13.68 9.33
N PHE A 198 -0.77 13.40 9.69
CA PHE A 198 -0.02 12.23 9.25
C PHE A 198 0.19 11.25 10.39
N GLN A 199 0.00 9.96 10.13
CA GLN A 199 0.26 8.91 11.11
C GLN A 199 1.66 8.34 10.93
N ILE A 200 2.49 8.44 11.97
CA ILE A 200 3.80 7.80 12.02
C ILE A 200 3.61 6.34 12.45
N LYS A 201 4.19 5.42 11.67
CA LYS A 201 4.26 4.01 12.05
C LYS A 201 5.49 3.79 12.93
N SER A 202 5.31 3.78 14.25
CA SER A 202 6.37 3.34 15.17
C SER A 202 6.28 1.83 15.38
N LYS A 203 7.41 1.12 15.24
CA LYS A 203 7.51 -0.30 15.63
C LYS A 203 7.62 -0.48 17.16
N GLN A 204 7.87 0.61 17.90
CA GLN A 204 8.22 0.59 19.32
C GLN A 204 7.15 1.21 20.22
N ALA A 205 6.25 2.04 19.68
CA ALA A 205 5.17 2.66 20.46
C ALA A 205 3.94 1.76 20.53
N GLN A 206 3.34 1.65 21.72
CA GLN A 206 1.99 1.11 21.87
C GLN A 206 0.98 2.19 21.44
N GLY A 207 0.50 2.10 20.21
CA GLY A 207 -0.55 2.97 19.69
C GLY A 207 -0.15 3.76 18.44
N ASP A 208 -1.11 4.51 17.91
CA ASP A 208 -0.92 5.35 16.74
C ASP A 208 -0.37 6.71 17.16
N THR A 209 0.73 7.15 16.56
CA THR A 209 1.27 8.51 16.74
C THR A 209 0.89 9.37 15.55
N PHE A 210 0.35 10.56 15.81
CA PHE A 210 -0.06 11.51 14.78
C PHE A 210 0.75 12.80 14.90
N VAL A 211 1.10 13.37 13.74
CA VAL A 211 1.84 14.63 13.62
C VAL A 211 1.17 15.51 12.57
N LEU A 212 1.31 16.83 12.73
CA LEU A 212 0.87 17.78 11.72
C LEU A 212 1.97 17.87 10.68
N ALA A 213 1.63 17.69 9.40
CA ALA A 213 2.62 17.66 8.33
C ALA A 213 2.17 18.47 7.12
N TRP A 214 3.14 19.07 6.43
CA TRP A 214 2.97 19.54 5.06
C TRP A 214 3.22 18.37 4.10
N LYS A 215 2.24 18.07 3.25
CA LYS A 215 2.36 17.13 2.14
C LYS A 215 2.67 17.90 0.86
N PHE A 216 3.72 17.50 0.15
CA PHE A 216 4.06 18.02 -1.18
C PHE A 216 4.17 16.88 -2.17
N ASP A 217 3.54 17.02 -3.33
CA ASP A 217 3.81 16.17 -4.48
C ASP A 217 4.80 16.91 -5.39
N ILE A 218 5.99 16.33 -5.58
CA ILE A 218 7.08 16.93 -6.35
C ILE A 218 7.31 16.11 -7.61
N HIS A 219 7.09 16.77 -8.75
CA HIS A 219 7.18 16.16 -10.07
C HIS A 219 8.51 16.52 -10.75
N LEU A 220 9.30 15.51 -11.08
CA LEU A 220 10.62 15.62 -11.70
C LEU A 220 10.64 14.93 -13.07
N SER A 221 11.46 15.44 -13.97
CA SER A 221 11.73 14.85 -15.29
C SER A 221 12.62 13.61 -15.16
N LEU A 222 12.39 12.63 -16.04
CA LEU A 222 13.25 11.44 -16.12
C LEU A 222 14.73 11.80 -16.32
N PRO A 223 15.67 11.02 -15.74
CA PRO A 223 15.46 9.75 -15.02
C PRO A 223 15.08 9.91 -13.54
N HIS A 224 14.80 11.12 -13.05
CA HIS A 224 14.50 11.36 -11.64
C HIS A 224 13.08 10.88 -11.28
N ILE A 225 12.95 10.31 -10.09
CA ILE A 225 11.69 9.78 -9.60
C ILE A 225 10.95 10.88 -8.84
N SER A 226 9.73 11.17 -9.29
CA SER A 226 8.81 12.08 -8.60
C SER A 226 8.40 11.48 -7.25
N HIS A 227 8.20 12.30 -6.22
CA HIS A 227 7.93 11.83 -4.85
C HIS A 227 6.85 12.68 -4.16
N THR A 228 6.04 12.03 -3.33
CA THR A 228 5.28 12.69 -2.27
C THR A 228 6.20 12.79 -1.05
N TYR A 229 6.34 13.99 -0.49
CA TYR A 229 7.05 14.24 0.76
C TYR A 229 6.06 14.63 1.86
N PHE A 230 6.30 14.12 3.08
CA PHE A 230 5.62 14.54 4.29
C PHE A 230 6.65 15.20 5.22
N ILE A 231 6.48 16.49 5.46
CA ILE A 231 7.40 17.30 6.27
C ILE A 231 6.68 17.69 7.55
N ASP A 232 7.29 17.48 8.71
CA ASP A 232 6.73 17.91 9.98
C ASP A 232 6.51 19.43 9.98
N ALA A 233 5.27 19.84 10.24
CA ALA A 233 4.85 21.23 10.12
C ALA A 233 5.34 22.13 11.26
N ASN A 234 6.06 21.57 12.25
CA ASN A 234 6.61 22.31 13.38
C ASN A 234 8.13 22.45 13.32
N ASN A 235 8.86 21.41 12.90
CA ASN A 235 10.32 21.41 12.91
C ASN A 235 10.98 21.28 11.53
N GLY A 236 10.22 20.95 10.48
CA GLY A 236 10.73 20.86 9.10
C GLY A 236 11.42 19.54 8.77
N GLU A 237 11.39 18.55 9.66
CA GLU A 237 11.95 17.22 9.43
C GLU A 237 11.15 16.47 8.36
N THR A 238 11.83 15.74 7.48
CA THR A 238 11.16 14.83 6.54
C THR A 238 10.71 13.58 7.28
N LEU A 239 9.40 13.49 7.55
CA LEU A 239 8.76 12.37 8.25
C LEU A 239 8.70 11.11 7.38
N ASN A 240 8.39 11.30 6.10
CA ASN A 240 8.32 10.21 5.14
C ASN A 240 8.39 10.74 3.70
N SER A 241 8.75 9.86 2.78
CA SER A 241 8.54 10.09 1.36
C SER A 241 8.12 8.80 0.68
N TYR A 242 7.27 8.93 -0.34
CA TYR A 242 6.90 7.83 -1.20
C TYR A 242 7.12 8.25 -2.63
N PRO A 243 7.71 7.40 -3.48
CA PRO A 243 7.79 7.73 -4.88
C PRO A 243 6.35 7.82 -5.42
N LEU A 244 6.06 8.91 -6.14
CA LEU A 244 4.83 9.04 -6.92
C LEU A 244 4.81 7.97 -8.00
N THR A 245 5.98 7.51 -8.45
CA THR A 245 6.15 6.36 -9.34
C THR A 245 6.74 5.16 -8.63
N LEU A 246 5.96 4.11 -8.38
CA LEU A 246 6.52 2.84 -7.90
C LEU A 246 7.49 2.32 -8.99
N SER A 247 8.75 2.07 -8.63
CA SER A 247 9.69 1.38 -9.53
C SER A 247 9.23 -0.06 -9.69
N CYS A 248 8.73 -0.39 -10.88
CA CYS A 248 8.60 -1.77 -11.32
C CYS A 248 9.99 -2.38 -11.50
N ASP A 249 10.08 -3.71 -11.57
CA ASP A 249 11.34 -4.39 -11.79
C ASP A 249 12.02 -3.76 -13.03
N PRO A 250 13.28 -3.29 -12.91
CA PRO A 250 13.90 -2.55 -13.98
C PRO A 250 14.35 -3.50 -15.10
N GLY A 251 14.06 -3.13 -16.33
CA GLY A 251 14.61 -3.73 -17.53
C GLY A 251 15.22 -2.69 -18.47
N THR A 252 15.94 -3.15 -19.48
CA THR A 252 16.50 -2.28 -20.53
C THR A 252 16.10 -2.76 -21.92
N VAL A 253 16.04 -1.82 -22.86
CA VAL A 253 15.84 -2.10 -24.28
C VAL A 253 16.66 -1.12 -25.12
N ASN A 254 17.38 -1.64 -26.10
CA ASN A 254 18.05 -0.85 -27.12
C ASN A 254 17.07 -0.53 -28.24
N THR A 255 16.38 0.61 -28.08
CA THR A 255 15.39 1.04 -29.05
C THR A 255 16.06 1.43 -30.37
N PRO A 256 15.43 1.20 -31.54
CA PRO A 256 16.04 1.51 -32.84
C PRO A 256 16.37 2.99 -33.05
N TRP A 257 15.62 3.91 -32.41
CA TRP A 257 15.73 5.36 -32.66
C TRP A 257 16.14 6.18 -31.44
N TYR A 258 15.92 5.67 -30.23
CA TYR A 258 16.16 6.42 -29.00
C TYR A 258 17.34 5.85 -28.20
N GLY A 259 18.06 4.86 -28.73
CA GLY A 259 19.17 4.19 -28.05
C GLY A 259 18.69 3.36 -26.86
N ASN A 260 19.60 3.12 -25.91
CA ASN A 260 19.29 2.34 -24.72
C ASN A 260 18.31 3.09 -23.80
N ARG A 261 17.21 2.43 -23.45
CA ARG A 261 16.14 2.99 -22.60
C ARG A 261 15.79 2.00 -21.49
N SER A 262 15.41 2.56 -20.35
CA SER A 262 14.87 1.78 -19.23
C SER A 262 13.38 1.51 -19.45
N ILE A 263 12.95 0.31 -19.09
CA ILE A 263 11.56 -0.16 -19.12
C ILE A 263 11.19 -0.82 -17.80
N SER A 264 9.90 -0.95 -17.57
CA SER A 264 9.34 -1.68 -16.45
C SER A 264 8.93 -3.08 -16.88
N ILE A 265 9.31 -4.10 -16.10
CA ILE A 265 9.05 -5.50 -16.41
C ILE A 265 8.47 -6.21 -15.19
N SER A 266 7.98 -7.43 -15.38
CA SER A 266 7.43 -8.26 -14.31
C SER A 266 7.91 -9.70 -14.43
N PRO A 267 8.33 -10.37 -13.34
CA PRO A 267 8.83 -11.74 -13.38
C PRO A 267 7.72 -12.74 -13.74
N VAL A 268 8.09 -13.76 -14.50
CA VAL A 268 7.28 -14.94 -14.83
C VAL A 268 8.13 -16.20 -14.69
N GLY A 269 7.52 -17.38 -14.69
CA GLY A 269 8.25 -18.64 -14.63
C GLY A 269 9.25 -18.77 -15.78
N GLY A 270 10.54 -18.56 -15.50
CA GLY A 270 11.64 -18.68 -16.48
C GLY A 270 12.09 -17.37 -17.14
N GLY A 271 11.62 -16.19 -16.71
CA GLY A 271 12.06 -14.93 -17.29
C GLY A 271 11.26 -13.71 -16.81
N PHE A 272 11.18 -12.70 -17.66
CA PHE A 272 10.45 -11.46 -17.41
C PHE A 272 9.53 -11.17 -18.58
N ARG A 273 8.35 -10.60 -18.32
CA ARG A 273 7.43 -10.10 -19.35
C ARG A 273 7.36 -8.57 -19.33
N LEU A 274 6.94 -7.99 -20.45
CA LEU A 274 6.64 -6.56 -20.58
C LEU A 274 5.31 -6.20 -19.91
N LEU A 275 5.34 -6.09 -18.60
CA LEU A 275 4.23 -5.62 -17.78
C LEU A 275 4.74 -4.53 -16.84
N ASP A 276 4.12 -3.38 -16.95
CA ASP A 276 4.17 -2.28 -16.02
C ASP A 276 2.81 -2.23 -15.32
N ASP A 277 2.70 -2.91 -14.19
CA ASP A 277 1.51 -2.92 -13.32
C ASP A 277 1.73 -2.12 -12.05
N CYS A 278 2.55 -1.07 -12.15
CA CYS A 278 2.86 -0.15 -11.06
C CYS A 278 1.68 0.80 -10.75
N THR A 279 0.63 0.21 -10.18
CA THR A 279 -0.66 0.81 -9.74
C THR A 279 -0.55 1.96 -8.73
N GLY A 280 0.65 2.30 -8.26
CA GLY A 280 0.86 3.41 -7.32
C GLY A 280 0.88 4.79 -7.95
N SER A 281 1.10 4.88 -9.27
CA SER A 281 1.54 6.13 -9.92
C SER A 281 0.63 6.65 -11.03
N HIS A 282 0.00 5.71 -11.73
CA HIS A 282 -0.93 6.00 -12.79
C HIS A 282 -2.07 4.96 -12.70
N PRO A 283 -3.31 5.32 -13.04
CA PRO A 283 -4.44 4.39 -13.00
C PRO A 283 -4.40 3.33 -14.12
N TYR A 284 -3.29 3.20 -14.85
CA TYR A 284 -3.13 2.35 -16.02
C TYR A 284 -2.02 1.33 -15.78
N ASN A 285 -2.28 0.07 -16.12
CA ASN A 285 -1.24 -0.95 -16.26
C ASN A 285 -0.90 -1.06 -17.74
N ILE A 286 0.38 -0.98 -18.10
CA ILE A 286 0.82 -1.20 -19.48
C ILE A 286 1.25 -2.65 -19.59
N ARG A 287 0.53 -3.44 -20.37
CA ARG A 287 0.93 -4.81 -20.71
C ARG A 287 1.16 -4.89 -22.21
N THR A 288 2.42 -4.99 -22.61
CA THR A 288 2.77 -5.15 -24.02
C THR A 288 2.77 -6.62 -24.37
N ARG A 289 1.95 -6.98 -25.36
CA ARG A 289 1.80 -8.33 -25.88
C ARG A 289 2.00 -8.31 -27.38
N TRP A 290 2.33 -9.47 -27.92
CA TRP A 290 2.33 -9.67 -29.36
C TRP A 290 1.13 -10.52 -29.77
N GLN A 291 0.73 -10.39 -31.03
CA GLN A 291 -0.36 -11.15 -31.62
C GLN A 291 0.21 -12.17 -32.62
N ASN A 292 -0.22 -13.42 -32.53
CA ASN A 292 0.14 -14.45 -33.51
C ASN A 292 -0.72 -14.34 -34.77
N ALA A 293 -0.43 -15.16 -35.79
CA ALA A 293 -1.17 -15.15 -37.06
C ALA A 293 -2.66 -15.54 -36.91
N ASP A 294 -2.98 -16.32 -35.87
CA ASP A 294 -4.34 -16.79 -35.57
C ASP A 294 -5.16 -15.76 -34.78
N GLY A 295 -4.53 -14.66 -34.36
CA GLY A 295 -5.15 -13.56 -33.63
C GLY A 295 -5.03 -13.62 -32.10
N ASP A 296 -4.39 -14.67 -31.56
CA ASP A 296 -4.17 -14.82 -30.12
C ASP A 296 -3.10 -13.87 -29.59
N LEU A 297 -3.30 -13.40 -28.36
CA LEU A 297 -2.37 -12.50 -27.67
C LEU A 297 -1.50 -13.27 -26.67
N ALA A 298 -0.19 -13.15 -26.82
CA ALA A 298 0.79 -13.76 -25.92
C ALA A 298 1.73 -12.72 -25.30
N ASP A 299 2.24 -13.01 -24.10
CA ASP A 299 3.26 -12.17 -23.46
C ASP A 299 4.58 -12.26 -24.24
N ILE A 300 5.25 -11.12 -24.38
CA ILE A 300 6.65 -11.08 -24.83
C ILE A 300 7.49 -11.34 -23.59
N VAL A 301 8.24 -12.45 -23.57
CA VAL A 301 9.04 -12.90 -22.42
C VAL A 301 10.50 -12.96 -22.81
N SER A 302 11.37 -12.28 -22.05
CA SER A 302 12.82 -12.44 -22.14
C SER A 302 13.34 -13.29 -20.99
N GLY A 303 14.41 -14.06 -21.22
CA GLY A 303 15.08 -14.83 -20.17
C GLY A 303 15.86 -13.98 -19.17
N ASN A 304 16.06 -12.69 -19.46
CA ASN A 304 16.72 -11.72 -18.58
C ASN A 304 16.00 -10.36 -18.64
N ALA A 305 16.55 -9.36 -17.95
CA ALA A 305 15.97 -8.02 -17.89
C ALA A 305 16.31 -7.15 -19.13
N ASP A 306 17.00 -7.70 -20.14
CA ASP A 306 17.45 -6.97 -21.32
C ASP A 306 16.69 -7.45 -22.57
N TYR A 307 15.80 -6.59 -23.09
CA TYR A 307 14.93 -6.86 -24.23
C TYR A 307 15.61 -6.56 -25.55
N ASN A 308 16.74 -7.23 -25.79
CA ASN A 308 17.61 -6.99 -26.94
C ASN A 308 17.73 -8.21 -27.86
N ASN A 309 17.10 -9.34 -27.52
CA ASN A 309 17.27 -10.59 -28.24
C ASN A 309 16.22 -10.73 -29.37
N GLY A 310 16.48 -10.02 -30.47
CA GLY A 310 15.69 -10.11 -31.69
C GLY A 310 14.57 -9.07 -31.80
N GLN A 311 13.89 -9.07 -32.94
CA GLN A 311 12.95 -8.01 -33.31
C GLN A 311 11.71 -7.95 -32.39
N LEU A 312 11.28 -9.08 -31.84
CA LEU A 312 10.11 -9.12 -30.97
C LEU A 312 10.36 -8.43 -29.63
N GLU A 313 11.51 -8.71 -29.00
CA GLU A 313 11.90 -8.07 -27.75
C GLU A 313 12.20 -6.58 -27.96
N ILE A 314 12.96 -6.23 -28.99
CA ILE A 314 13.32 -4.84 -29.29
C ILE A 314 12.07 -4.03 -29.63
N GLY A 315 11.21 -4.55 -30.52
CA GLY A 315 9.98 -3.88 -30.93
C GLY A 315 8.98 -3.77 -29.78
N GLY A 316 8.78 -4.86 -29.04
CA GLY A 316 7.93 -4.89 -27.86
C GLY A 316 8.41 -3.95 -26.76
N GLY A 317 9.70 -4.00 -26.42
CA GLY A 317 10.31 -3.14 -25.42
C GLY A 317 10.29 -1.66 -25.83
N THR A 318 10.52 -1.35 -27.11
CA THR A 318 10.40 0.02 -27.64
C THR A 318 8.96 0.53 -27.52
N ALA A 319 7.97 -0.27 -27.91
CA ALA A 319 6.57 0.10 -27.78
C ALA A 319 6.17 0.25 -26.31
N HIS A 320 6.62 -0.65 -25.44
CA HIS A 320 6.39 -0.62 -24.01
C HIS A 320 6.95 0.66 -23.38
N TRP A 321 8.20 1.00 -23.69
CA TRP A 321 8.83 2.26 -23.29
C TRP A 321 8.04 3.46 -23.80
N ALA A 322 7.69 3.49 -25.09
CA ALA A 322 6.99 4.62 -25.69
C ALA A 322 5.61 4.86 -25.07
N VAL A 323 4.86 3.80 -24.77
CA VAL A 323 3.57 3.90 -24.07
C VAL A 323 3.77 4.36 -22.63
N HIS A 324 4.79 3.87 -21.93
CA HIS A 324 5.12 4.34 -20.59
C HIS A 324 5.44 5.84 -20.59
N GLN A 325 6.25 6.32 -21.54
CA GLN A 325 6.47 7.75 -21.72
C GLN A 325 5.15 8.48 -21.98
N ALA A 326 4.30 7.97 -22.86
CA ALA A 326 3.00 8.60 -23.15
C ALA A 326 2.09 8.67 -21.91
N CYS A 327 2.07 7.64 -21.07
CA CYS A 327 1.26 7.55 -19.85
C CYS A 327 1.78 8.45 -18.72
N VAL A 328 3.10 8.53 -18.53
CA VAL A 328 3.72 9.42 -17.52
C VAL A 328 3.46 10.89 -17.82
N ILE A 329 3.33 11.23 -19.11
CA ILE A 329 3.12 12.61 -19.54
C ILE A 329 1.62 12.96 -19.61
N MET A 330 0.68 12.04 -19.31
CA MET A 330 -0.77 12.36 -19.24
C MET A 330 -1.20 12.66 -17.78
N PRO A 331 -1.57 13.92 -17.42
CA PRO A 331 -2.25 14.27 -16.19
C PRO A 331 -3.66 13.67 -16.18
N THR A 332 -4.07 13.20 -15.00
CA THR A 332 -5.44 12.76 -14.68
C THR A 332 -6.41 13.91 -14.49
#